data_AF-A0A843K748-F1
#
_entry.id   AF-A0A843K748-F1
#
_cell.length_a   1.000
_cell.length_b   1.000
_cell.length_c   1.000
_cell.angle_alpha   90.00
_cell.angle_beta   90.00
_cell.angle_gamma   90.00
#
_symmetry.space_group_name_H-M   'P 1'
#
loop_
_entity.id
_entity.type
_entity.pdbx_description
1 polymer ?
#
loop_
_entity_poly.entity_id
_entity_poly.type
_entity_poly.pdbx_seq_one_letter_code
_entity_poly.pdbx_strand_id
1 'polypeptide(L)' 'MCATCGCGIDLGGIEDIFAKDYRCGDCQLVFKGFGYRVTCPRCKSGNARKV' A
#
# COMPACT_ATOMS: atom_id res chain seq x y z
N MET A 1 -2.09 32.17 6.95
CA MET A 1 -1.03 31.44 7.66
C MET A 1 -1.64 30.17 8.23
N CYS A 2 -1.55 29.03 7.54
CA CYS A 2 -1.82 27.74 8.16
C CYS A 2 -0.47 27.05 8.24
N ALA A 3 0.06 26.94 9.46
CA ALA A 3 1.29 26.23 9.73
C ALA A 3 1.09 24.79 9.26
N THR A 4 1.78 24.39 8.19
CA THR A 4 1.91 22.99 7.82
C THR A 4 2.62 22.33 8.98
N CYS A 5 1.81 21.74 9.86
CA CYS A 5 2.24 21.03 11.03
C CYS A 5 3.27 19.99 10.56
N GLY A 6 4.48 20.07 11.10
CA GLY A 6 5.52 19.05 10.99
C GLY A 6 5.08 17.79 11.75
N CYS A 7 3.96 17.20 11.34
CA CYS A 7 3.70 15.80 11.58
C CYS A 7 4.63 15.07 10.62
N GLY A 8 5.84 14.77 11.10
CA GLY A 8 6.67 13.74 10.51
C GLY A 8 5.76 12.55 10.27
N ILE A 9 5.42 12.33 9.01
CA ILE A 9 4.72 11.14 8.59
C ILE A 9 5.63 10.02 9.07
N ASP A 10 5.14 9.24 10.03
CA ASP A 10 5.78 8.02 10.51
C ASP A 10 5.72 7.03 9.34
N LEU A 11 6.53 7.33 8.33
CA LEU A 11 6.86 6.45 7.23
C LEU A 11 7.72 5.41 7.92
N GLY A 12 7.07 4.35 8.43
CA GLY A 12 7.71 3.05 8.60
C GLY A 12 8.71 2.88 7.47
N GLY A 13 9.96 2.57 7.83
CA GLY A 13 11.16 3.00 7.11
C GLY A 13 11.04 2.99 5.59
N ILE A 14 11.69 3.96 4.94
CA ILE A 14 11.87 4.23 3.49
C ILE A 14 11.34 3.17 2.49
N GLU A 15 11.57 1.88 2.75
CA GLU A 15 10.95 0.74 2.07
C GLU A 15 9.43 0.77 1.90
N ASP A 16 8.65 1.41 2.79
CA ASP A 16 7.19 1.53 2.62
C ASP A 16 6.77 2.62 1.62
N ILE A 17 7.70 3.48 1.20
CA ILE A 17 7.50 4.50 0.16
C ILE A 17 7.55 3.87 -1.23
N PHE A 18 8.22 2.72 -1.39
CA PHE A 18 8.36 2.08 -2.69
C PHE A 18 7.16 1.21 -3.04
N ALA A 19 6.73 1.29 -4.30
CA ALA A 19 5.71 0.41 -4.84
C ALA A 19 6.22 -1.04 -4.85
N LYS A 20 5.52 -1.93 -4.13
CA LYS A 20 5.78 -3.37 -4.10
C LYS A 20 4.74 -4.09 -4.95
N ASP A 21 5.08 -5.25 -5.47
CA ASP A 21 4.13 -6.11 -6.19
C ASP A 21 3.31 -6.94 -5.19
N TYR A 22 2.01 -7.03 -5.42
CA TYR A 22 1.06 -7.80 -4.62
C TYR A 22 0.24 -8.71 -5.51
N ARG A 23 -0.11 -9.88 -4.98
CA ARG A 23 -1.05 -10.82 -5.60
C ARG A 23 -2.32 -10.90 -4.74
N CYS A 24 -3.46 -10.69 -5.38
CA CYS A 24 -4.76 -10.90 -4.75
C CYS A 24 -5.04 -12.40 -4.60
N GLY A 25 -5.39 -12.84 -3.39
CA GLY A 25 -5.76 -14.23 -3.10
C GLY A 25 -7.06 -14.68 -3.75
N ASP A 26 -8.01 -13.76 -4.00
CA ASP A 26 -9.34 -14.14 -4.51
C ASP A 26 -9.41 -14.11 -6.04
N CYS A 27 -8.96 -13.01 -6.66
CA CYS A 27 -9.04 -12.85 -8.12
C CYS A 27 -7.70 -13.06 -8.85
N GLN A 28 -6.65 -13.41 -8.12
CA GLN A 28 -5.31 -13.76 -8.65
C GLN A 28 -4.60 -12.65 -9.44
N LEU A 29 -5.13 -11.42 -9.44
CA LEU A 29 -4.48 -10.27 -10.07
C LEU A 29 -3.16 -9.94 -9.35
N VAL A 30 -2.10 -9.74 -10.13
CA VAL A 30 -0.84 -9.12 -9.69
C VAL A 30 -0.89 -7.63 -9.98
N PHE A 31 -0.55 -6.79 -9.00
CA PHE A 31 -0.64 -5.34 -9.10
C PHE A 31 0.34 -4.64 -8.14
N LYS A 32 0.66 -3.37 -8.42
CA LYS A 32 1.54 -2.55 -7.56
C LYS A 32 0.76 -1.82 -6.47
N GLY A 33 1.30 -1.80 -5.26
CA GLY A 33 0.73 -1.11 -4.10
C GLY A 33 1.79 -0.50 -3.19
N PHE A 34 1.38 0.42 -2.33
CA PHE A 34 2.23 1.10 -1.36
C PHE A 34 1.79 0.72 0.07
N GLY A 35 2.76 0.56 0.98
CA GLY A 35 2.53 0.37 2.41
C GLY A 35 1.85 -0.95 2.84
N TYR A 36 1.23 -0.90 4.03
CA TYR A 36 0.54 -2.00 4.70
C TYR A 36 -0.99 -1.79 4.59
N ARG A 37 -1.75 -2.84 4.22
CA ARG A 37 -3.21 -2.81 3.88
C ARG A 37 -3.54 -2.39 2.44
N VAL A 38 -2.93 -3.10 1.49
CA VAL A 38 -3.24 -2.92 0.07
C VAL A 38 -4.54 -3.64 -0.30
N THR A 39 -5.46 -2.94 -0.96
CA THR A 39 -6.71 -3.50 -1.45
C THR A 39 -6.61 -3.82 -2.94
N CYS A 40 -7.12 -4.98 -3.36
CA CYS A 40 -7.12 -5.35 -4.77
C CYS A 40 -7.92 -4.35 -5.61
N PRO A 41 -7.33 -3.76 -6.68
CA PRO A 41 -8.03 -2.76 -7.49
C PRO A 41 -9.19 -3.37 -8.30
N ARG A 42 -9.13 -4.67 -8.60
CA ARG A 42 -10.11 -5.41 -9.41
C ARG A 42 -11.32 -5.87 -8.60
N CYS A 43 -11.14 -6.66 -7.55
CA CYS A 43 -12.25 -7.25 -6.78
C CYS A 43 -12.52 -6.57 -5.43
N LYS A 44 -11.76 -5.53 -5.08
CA LYS A 44 -11.86 -4.79 -3.80
C LYS A 44 -11.60 -5.62 -2.53
N SER A 45 -11.10 -6.84 -2.68
CA SER A 45 -10.70 -7.66 -1.54
C SER A 45 -9.45 -7.12 -0.86
N GLY A 46 -9.43 -7.21 0.48
CA GLY A 46 -8.24 -6.99 1.31
C GLY A 46 -7.30 -8.21 1.41
N ASN A 47 -7.66 -9.33 0.79
CA ASN A 47 -6.81 -10.52 0.70
C ASN A 47 -5.71 -10.32 -0.37
N ALA A 48 -4.75 -9.45 -0.09
CA ALA A 48 -3.58 -9.20 -0.95
C ALA A 48 -2.29 -9.54 -0.19
N ARG A 49 -1.38 -10.25 -0.86
CA ARG A 49 -0.08 -10.65 -0.30
C ARG A 49 1.04 -10.13 -1.18
N LYS A 50 2.12 -9.64 -0.55
CA LYS A 50 3.32 -9.22 -1.28
C LYS A 50 3.89 -10.43 -2.05
N VAL A 51 4.30 -10.21 -3.29
CA VAL A 51 5.00 -11.20 -4.14
C VAL A 51 6.50 -11.09 -3.93
#